data_AF-A0A660VEM7-F1
#
_entry.id   AF-A0A660VEM7-F1
#
_cell.length_a   1.000
_cell.length_b   1.000
_cell.length_c   1.000
_cell.angle_alpha   90.00
_cell.angle_beta   90.00
_cell.angle_gamma   90.00
#
_symmetry.space_group_name_H-M   'P 1'
#
loop_
_entity.id
_entity.type
_entity.pdbx_description
1 polymer ?
#
loop_
_entity_poly.entity_id
_entity_poly.type
_entity_poly.pdbx_seq_one_letter_code
_entity_poly.pdbx_strand_id
1 'polypeptide(L)' 'PAPVCFLDEIDAPLDDANTKRLMALLRSFSSSTQFVVVTHNKITMAAADSLIGVTMRKPNLSQLLSIQLRDEQTGAETAA' A
#
# COMPACT_ATOMS: atom_id res chain seq x y z
N PRO A 1 -8.05 15.63 -13.10
CA PRO A 1 -7.64 14.50 -12.21
C PRO A 1 -8.21 14.72 -10.80
N ALA A 2 -8.71 13.67 -10.15
CA ALA A 2 -9.12 13.77 -8.76
C ALA A 2 -7.87 13.95 -7.87
N PRO A 3 -7.93 14.76 -6.79
CA PRO A 3 -6.78 14.96 -5.90
C PRO A 3 -6.41 13.68 -5.14
N VAL A 4 -7.39 12.84 -4.85
CA VAL A 4 -7.22 11.54 -4.16
C VAL A 4 -8.07 10.48 -4.86
N CYS A 5 -7.55 9.26 -4.97
CA CYS A 5 -8.22 8.09 -5.51
C CYS A 5 -8.10 6.91 -4.55
N PHE A 6 -9.24 6.31 -4.18
CA PHE A 6 -9.32 5.12 -3.33
C PHE A 6 -9.55 3.89 -4.19
N LEU A 7 -8.76 2.84 -3.97
CA LEU A 7 -8.80 1.59 -4.70
C LEU A 7 -8.87 0.45 -3.69
N ASP A 8 -9.94 -0.33 -3.73
CA ASP A 8 -10.18 -1.43 -2.78
C ASP A 8 -10.10 -2.78 -3.49
N GLU A 9 -9.11 -3.60 -3.11
CA GLU A 9 -8.81 -4.95 -3.61
C GLU A 9 -8.83 -5.11 -5.14
N ILE A 10 -8.47 -4.06 -5.88
CA ILE A 10 -8.53 -4.05 -7.35
C ILE A 10 -7.54 -5.03 -8.01
N ASP A 11 -6.54 -5.49 -7.25
CA ASP A 11 -5.51 -6.42 -7.67
C ASP A 11 -5.83 -7.87 -7.30
N ALA A 12 -6.95 -8.14 -6.62
CA ALA A 12 -7.40 -9.50 -6.28
C ALA A 12 -7.54 -10.45 -7.49
N PRO A 13 -8.03 -10.03 -8.68
CA PRO A 13 -8.13 -10.93 -9.84
C PRO A 13 -6.84 -10.99 -10.68
N LEU A 14 -5.78 -10.28 -10.31
CA LEU A 14 -4.58 -10.14 -11.14
C LEU A 14 -3.49 -11.15 -10.75
N ASP A 15 -2.74 -11.61 -11.75
CA ASP A 15 -1.48 -12.33 -11.52
C ASP A 15 -0.33 -11.37 -11.18
N ASP A 16 0.79 -11.91 -10.71
CA ASP A 16 1.96 -11.12 -10.31
C ASP A 16 2.47 -10.17 -11.40
N ALA A 17 2.43 -10.59 -12.67
CA ALA A 17 2.90 -9.79 -13.79
C ALA A 17 1.99 -8.58 -14.03
N ASN A 18 0.67 -8.78 -13.98
CA ASN A 18 -0.31 -7.72 -14.16
C ASN A 18 -0.39 -6.80 -12.94
N THR A 19 -0.21 -7.32 -11.72
CA THR A 19 -0.08 -6.49 -10.50
C THR A 19 1.10 -5.53 -10.60
N LYS A 20 2.27 -6.00 -11.07
CA LYS A 20 3.43 -5.11 -11.30
C LYS A 20 3.14 -4.01 -12.33
N ARG A 21 2.45 -4.36 -13.43
CA ARG A 21 2.06 -3.38 -14.46
C ARG A 21 1.09 -2.35 -13.93
N LEU A 22 0.08 -2.78 -13.16
CA LEU A 22 -0.87 -1.89 -12.49
C LEU A 22 -0.14 -0.91 -11.55
N MET A 23 0.77 -1.42 -10.71
CA MET A 23 1.53 -0.56 -9.79
C MET A 23 2.41 0.45 -10.52
N ALA A 24 3.08 0.05 -11.61
CA ALA A 24 3.85 0.97 -12.43
C ALA A 24 2.98 2.07 -13.05
N LEU A 25 1.75 1.74 -13.47
CA LEU A 25 0.78 2.70 -13.97
C LEU A 25 0.35 3.68 -12.86
N LEU A 26 -0.03 3.19 -11.68
CA LEU A 26 -0.40 4.04 -10.55
C LEU A 26 0.74 4.98 -10.13
N ARG A 27 1.99 4.48 -10.13
CA ARG A 27 3.19 5.27 -9.86
C ARG A 27 3.40 6.39 -10.88
N SER A 28 3.06 6.18 -12.14
CA SER A 28 3.18 7.23 -13.17
C SER A 28 2.20 8.39 -12.95
N PHE A 29 1.06 8.14 -12.31
CA PHE A 29 0.04 9.15 -12.00
C PHE A 29 0.19 9.77 -10.60
N SER A 30 1.02 9.18 -9.73
CA SER A 30 1.11 9.56 -8.31
C SER A 30 1.63 10.98 -8.08
N SER A 31 2.27 11.59 -9.08
CA SER A 31 2.71 12.99 -9.06
C SER A 31 1.55 14.00 -9.07
N SER A 32 0.37 13.60 -9.55
CA SER A 32 -0.80 14.47 -9.71
C SER A 32 -2.03 14.01 -8.93
N THR A 33 -2.07 12.73 -8.53
CA THR A 33 -3.17 12.12 -7.77
C THR A 33 -2.59 11.28 -6.65
N GLN A 34 -3.07 11.49 -5.42
CA GLN A 34 -2.74 10.63 -4.30
C GLN A 34 -3.55 9.33 -4.39
N PHE A 35 -2.88 8.19 -4.30
CA PHE A 35 -3.55 6.88 -4.29
C PHE A 35 -3.57 6.30 -2.88
N VAL A 36 -4.74 5.83 -2.46
CA VAL A 36 -4.94 5.03 -1.25
C VAL A 36 -5.43 3.66 -1.69
N VAL A 37 -4.60 2.64 -1.52
CA VAL A 37 -4.89 1.28 -1.97
C VAL A 37 -5.09 0.38 -0.76
N VAL A 38 -6.24 -0.29 -0.71
CA VAL A 38 -6.53 -1.37 0.24
C VAL A 38 -6.26 -2.68 -0.48
N THR A 39 -5.33 -3.47 0.05
CA THR A 39 -4.91 -4.73 -0.58
C THR A 39 -4.27 -5.65 0.46
N HIS A 40 -4.22 -6.94 0.15
CA HIS A 40 -3.40 -7.95 0.83
C HIS A 40 -2.28 -8.51 -0.07
N ASN A 41 -2.10 -7.98 -1.29
CA ASN A 41 -1.09 -8.44 -2.24
C ASN A 41 0.30 -7.87 -1.88
N LYS A 42 1.27 -8.77 -1.67
CA LYS A 42 2.65 -8.42 -1.28
C LYS A 42 3.36 -7.53 -2.30
N ILE A 43 3.08 -7.69 -3.59
CA ILE A 43 3.71 -6.90 -4.67
C ILE A 43 3.24 -5.45 -4.59
N THR A 44 1.92 -5.26 -4.42
CA THR A 44 1.32 -3.93 -4.24
C THR A 44 1.83 -3.27 -2.96
N MET A 45 1.89 -4.03 -1.85
CA MET A 45 2.43 -3.55 -0.59
C MET A 45 3.90 -3.10 -0.70
N ALA A 46 4.73 -3.83 -1.44
CA ALA A 46 6.13 -3.51 -1.63
C ALA A 46 6.37 -2.30 -2.57
N ALA A 47 5.40 -1.98 -3.43
CA ALA A 47 5.48 -0.83 -4.34
C ALA A 47 4.98 0.49 -3.72
N ALA A 48 4.40 0.45 -2.51
CA ALA A 48 3.83 1.61 -1.84
C ALA A 48 4.88 2.44 -1.08
N ASP A 49 4.68 3.76 -1.00
CA ASP A 49 5.56 4.65 -0.21
C ASP A 49 5.37 4.50 1.30
N SER A 50 4.18 4.07 1.73
CA SER A 50 3.82 3.89 3.14
C SER A 50 2.75 2.82 3.26
N LEU A 51 2.84 2.03 4.32
CA LEU A 51 1.89 0.98 4.67
C LEU A 51 1.12 1.38 5.91
N ILE A 52 -0.20 1.23 5.86
CA ILE A 52 -1.08 1.37 7.02
C ILE A 52 -1.68 -0.01 7.30
N GLY A 53 -1.16 -0.70 8.32
CA GLY A 53 -1.70 -1.95 8.81
C GLY A 53 -2.92 -1.71 9.67
N VAL A 54 -4.01 -2.42 9.41
CA VAL A 54 -5.20 -2.43 10.27
C VAL A 54 -5.25 -3.76 11.01
N THR A 55 -5.32 -3.72 12.33
CA THR A 55 -5.41 -4.92 13.18
C THR A 55 -6.58 -4.84 14.14
N MET A 56 -7.21 -5.98 14.44
CA MET A 56 -8.24 -6.09 15.47
C MET A 56 -7.71 -6.92 16.65
N ARG A 57 -7.15 -6.26 17.67
CA ARG A 57 -6.69 -6.96 18.89
C ARG A 57 -7.84 -7.36 19.81
N LYS A 58 -8.95 -6.61 19.77
CA LYS A 58 -10.18 -6.88 20.51
C LYS A 58 -11.34 -6.93 19.51
N PRO A 59 -12.38 -7.75 19.75
CA PRO A 59 -13.57 -7.76 18.91
C PRO A 59 -14.14 -6.34 18.75
N ASN A 60 -14.45 -5.96 17.51
CA ASN A 60 -15.05 -4.67 17.16
C ASN A 60 -14.19 -3.43 17.46
N LEU A 61 -12.87 -3.59 17.63
CA LEU A 61 -11.94 -2.47 17.80
C LEU A 61 -10.77 -2.57 16.82
N SER A 62 -10.83 -1.77 15.76
CA SER A 62 -9.71 -1.60 14.81
C SER A 62 -8.63 -0.70 15.40
N GLN A 63 -7.38 -1.10 15.23
CA GLN A 63 -6.19 -0.33 15.56
C GLN A 63 -5.33 -0.17 14.31
N LEU A 64 -4.76 1.02 14.13
CA LEU A 64 -3.90 1.34 13.01
C LEU A 64 -2.43 1.23 13.40
N LEU A 65 -1.62 0.69 12.51
CA LEU A 65 -0.16 0.69 12.54
C LEU A 65 0.33 1.37 11.27
N SER A 66 1.16 2.41 11.41
CA SER A 66 1.75 3.10 10.25
C SER A 66 3.22 2.72 10.11
N ILE A 67 3.62 2.34 8.91
CA ILE A 67 4.99 1.99 8.54
C ILE A 67 5.37 2.81 7.32
N GLN A 68 6.47 3.56 7.40
CA GLN A 68 7.03 4.23 6.24
C GLN A 68 8.03 3.30 5.56
N LEU A 69 7.73 2.92 4.33
CA LEU A 69 8.64 2.19 3.45
C LEU A 69 9.50 3.23 2.74
N ARG A 70 10.36 3.95 3.47
CA ARG A 70 11.39 4.75 2.80
C ARG A 70 12.38 3.78 2.17
N ASP A 71 12.73 4.05 0.92
CA ASP A 71 13.68 3.27 0.11
C ASP A 71 14.75 2.61 0.97
N GLU A 72 14.87 1.28 0.87
CA GLU A 72 15.92 0.50 1.52
C GLU A 72 17.29 1.01 1.07
N GLN A 73 17.86 1.95 1.83
CA GLN A 73 19.24 1.91 2.25
C GLN A 73 19.25 2.24 3.75
N THR A 74 19.53 1.22 4.57
CA THR A 74 19.87 1.24 6.00
C THR A 74 18.79 0.75 6.96
N GLY A 75 18.98 -0.49 7.43
CA GLY A 75 18.92 -0.81 8.85
C GLY A 75 17.55 -1.16 9.42
N ALA A 76 17.34 -2.46 9.63
CA ALA A 76 16.41 -2.96 10.64
C ALA A 76 16.74 -2.38 12.03
N GLU A 77 15.74 -1.83 12.71
CA GLU A 77 15.59 -1.55 14.17
C GLU A 77 14.54 -0.43 14.30
N THR A 78 13.52 -0.40 15.15
CA THR A 78 13.03 -1.24 16.24
C THR A 78 11.59 -0.79 16.47
N ALA A 79 10.65 -1.74 16.59
CA ALA A 79 9.35 -1.46 17.19
C ALA A 79 9.55 -1.39 18.71
N ALA A 80 9.20 -0.25 19.31
CA ALA A 80 9.03 -0.07 20.74
C ALA A 80 7.59 0.41 21.02
#